data_AF-A0A7S1WUD1-F1
#
_entry.id   AF-A0A7S1WUD1-F1
#
_cell.length_a   1.000
_cell.length_b   1.000
_cell.length_c   1.000
_cell.angle_alpha   90.00
_cell.angle_beta   90.00
_cell.angle_gamma   90.00
#
_symmetry.space_group_name_H-M   'P 1'
#
loop_
_entity.id
_entity.type
_entity.pdbx_description
1 polymer ?
#
loop_
_entity_poly.entity_id
_entity_poly.type
_entity_poly.pdbx_seq_one_letter_code
_entity_poly.pdbx_strand_id
1 'polypeptide(L)'
;MAQLKRTYKASVYAAVPASVRSGYHRTRMVLDRNPLVLLMRAALSVGIVVYTLRFTDAPEKTATFVKHCHQVAMQLSNPKVVRWENDRIKGRVKMDDYLRGYEWIDKNTPKDARVIAWWDYGYQIAGIANRTTLADGNTCSQ
;
A
#
# COMPACT_ATOMS: atom_id res chain seq x y z
N MET A 1 -6.41 4.63 10.69
CA MET A 1 -5.88 6.02 10.64
C MET A 1 -6.94 7.12 10.59
N ALA A 2 -8.01 7.01 9.78
CA ALA A 2 -9.01 8.08 9.66
C ALA A 2 -9.75 8.43 10.97
N GLN A 3 -10.06 7.43 11.80
CA GLN A 3 -10.72 7.64 13.10
C GLN A 3 -9.82 8.40 14.09
N LEU A 4 -8.53 8.10 14.13
CA LEU A 4 -7.55 8.75 15.01
C LEU A 4 -7.42 10.25 14.72
N LYS A 5 -7.38 10.62 13.44
CA LYS A 5 -7.34 12.02 13.00
C LYS A 5 -8.64 12.76 13.36
N ARG A 6 -9.78 12.06 13.28
CA ARG A 6 -11.09 12.63 13.60
C ARG A 6 -11.25 12.87 15.10
N THR A 7 -10.89 11.89 15.93
CA THR A 7 -10.94 12.02 17.40
C THR A 7 -9.99 13.12 17.87
N TYR A 8 -8.76 13.15 17.36
CA TYR A 8 -7.80 14.20 17.69
C TYR A 8 -8.33 15.60 17.38
N LYS A 9 -8.88 15.81 16.17
CA LYS A 9 -9.49 17.09 15.80
C LYS A 9 -10.67 17.47 16.69
N ALA A 10 -11.51 16.50 17.06
CA ALA A 10 -12.64 16.74 17.95
C ALA A 10 -12.19 17.18 19.35
N SER A 11 -11.16 16.52 19.90
CA SER A 11 -10.59 16.87 21.20
C SER A 11 -9.97 18.26 21.19
N VAL A 12 -9.19 18.60 20.15
CA VAL A 12 -8.60 19.94 20.00
C VAL A 12 -9.68 21.00 19.85
N TYR A 13 -10.74 20.73 19.09
CA TYR A 13 -11.84 21.68 18.91
C TYR A 13 -12.65 21.89 20.19
N ALA A 14 -12.81 20.84 21.00
CA ALA A 14 -13.47 20.91 22.31
C ALA A 14 -12.65 21.69 23.34
N ALA A 15 -11.32 21.66 23.24
CA ALA A 15 -10.42 22.42 24.11
C ALA A 15 -10.42 23.94 23.86
N VAL A 16 -10.98 24.41 22.73
CA VAL A 16 -11.06 25.85 22.41
C VAL A 16 -12.21 26.50 23.17
N PRO A 17 -11.97 27.57 23.95
CA PRO A 17 -13.02 28.29 24.68
C PRO A 17 -14.16 28.79 23.79
N ALA A 18 -15.40 28.76 24.30
CA ALA A 18 -16.60 29.15 23.55
C ALA A 18 -16.59 30.63 23.09
N SER A 19 -15.91 31.51 23.82
CA SER A 19 -15.71 32.92 23.46
C SER A 19 -14.86 33.10 22.20
N VAL A 20 -13.78 32.32 22.07
CA VAL A 20 -12.90 32.33 20.89
C VAL A 20 -13.64 31.74 19.68
N ARG A 21 -14.42 30.68 19.89
CA ARG A 21 -15.22 30.04 18.84
C ARG A 21 -16.27 30.99 18.26
N SER A 22 -17.06 31.63 19.12
CA SER A 22 -18.08 32.61 18.70
C SER A 22 -17.48 33.85 18.06
N GLY A 23 -16.34 34.34 18.58
CA GLY A 23 -15.56 35.42 17.96
C GLY A 23 -15.07 35.05 16.56
N TYR A 24 -14.50 33.85 16.39
CA TYR A 24 -14.05 33.35 15.08
C TYR A 24 -15.20 33.25 14.07
N HIS A 25 -16.34 32.67 14.46
CA HIS A 25 -17.49 32.55 13.57
C HIS A 25 -18.06 33.91 13.16
N ARG A 26 -18.11 34.89 14.09
CA ARG A 26 -18.56 36.25 13.79
C ARG A 26 -17.63 36.94 12.79
N THR A 27 -16.32 36.91 13.05
CA THR A 27 -15.31 37.51 12.17
C THR A 27 -15.31 36.85 10.79
N ARG A 28 -15.44 35.53 10.73
CA ARG A 28 -15.53 34.76 9.49
C ARG A 28 -16.78 35.10 8.68
N MET A 29 -17.95 35.23 9.32
CA MET A 29 -19.18 35.65 8.63
C MET A 29 -19.08 37.05 8.04
N VAL A 30 -18.37 37.98 8.71
CA VAL A 30 -18.14 39.34 8.18
C VAL A 30 -17.15 39.31 7.00
N LEU A 31 -16.07 38.55 7.12
CA LEU A 31 -15.07 38.40 6.04
C LEU A 31 -15.64 37.71 4.80
N ASP A 32 -16.43 36.65 4.98
CA ASP A 32 -17.02 35.87 3.89
C ASP A 32 -18.22 36.59 3.23
N ARG A 33 -18.79 37.64 3.86
CA ARG A 33 -19.83 38.51 3.26
C ARG A 33 -19.28 39.51 2.24
N ASN A 34 -17.98 39.82 2.31
CA ASN A 34 -17.33 40.77 1.41
C ASN A 34 -16.72 40.05 0.21
N PRO A 35 -17.23 40.24 -1.03
CA PRO A 35 -16.77 39.51 -2.20
C PRO A 35 -15.29 39.80 -2.54
N LEU A 36 -14.79 41.01 -2.23
CA LEU A 36 -13.39 41.38 -2.44
C LEU A 36 -12.42 40.56 -1.58
N VAL A 37 -12.77 40.29 -0.32
CA VAL A 37 -11.92 39.51 0.59
C VAL A 37 -11.84 38.05 0.13
N LEU A 38 -12.96 37.50 -0.34
CA LEU A 38 -12.99 36.16 -0.91
C LEU A 38 -12.10 36.07 -2.17
N LEU A 39 -12.19 37.05 -3.07
CA LEU A 39 -11.35 37.11 -4.27
C LEU A 39 -9.86 37.26 -3.92
N MET A 40 -9.50 38.11 -2.95
CA MET A 40 -8.11 38.26 -2.51
C MET A 40 -7.55 36.95 -1.91
N ARG A 41 -8.35 36.22 -1.13
CA ARG A 41 -7.93 34.92 -0.59
C ARG A 41 -7.81 33.86 -1.68
N ALA A 42 -8.73 33.84 -2.63
CA ALA A 42 -8.65 32.97 -3.79
C ALA A 42 -7.39 33.28 -4.61
N ALA A 43 -7.13 34.55 -4.93
CA ALA A 43 -5.95 35.01 -5.63
C ALA A 43 -4.65 34.66 -4.89
N LEU A 44 -4.60 34.86 -3.57
CA LEU A 44 -3.46 34.46 -2.74
C LEU A 44 -3.25 32.95 -2.77
N SER A 45 -4.32 32.15 -2.66
CA SER A 45 -4.22 30.69 -2.71
C SER A 45 -3.72 30.18 -4.08
N VAL A 46 -4.23 30.76 -5.17
CA VAL A 46 -3.76 30.48 -6.53
C VAL A 46 -2.31 30.91 -6.69
N GLY A 47 -1.93 32.08 -6.17
CA GLY A 47 -0.56 32.58 -6.19
C GLY A 47 0.41 31.65 -5.47
N ILE A 48 0.04 31.13 -4.30
CA ILE A 48 0.84 30.14 -3.56
C ILE A 48 0.98 28.85 -4.38
N VAL A 49 -0.11 28.34 -4.94
CA VAL A 49 -0.06 27.12 -5.77
C VAL A 49 0.84 27.33 -6.99
N VAL A 50 0.66 28.41 -7.74
CA VAL A 50 1.51 28.75 -8.90
C VAL A 50 2.97 28.90 -8.48
N TYR A 51 3.24 29.58 -7.36
CA TYR A 51 4.58 29.76 -6.83
C TYR A 51 5.24 28.41 -6.50
N THR A 52 4.54 27.53 -5.78
CA THR A 52 5.06 26.19 -5.45
C THR A 52 5.29 25.30 -6.67
N LEU A 53 4.50 25.46 -7.73
CA LEU A 53 4.64 24.68 -8.96
C LEU A 53 5.71 25.24 -9.91
N ARG A 54 6.01 26.54 -9.85
CA ARG A 54 6.89 27.22 -10.82
C ARG A 54 8.26 27.60 -10.26
N PHE A 55 8.34 27.98 -9.00
CA PHE A 55 9.56 28.51 -8.38
C PHE A 55 10.23 27.52 -7.41
N THR A 56 9.59 26.38 -7.11
CA THR A 56 10.15 25.34 -6.23
C THR A 56 10.36 24.05 -6.99
N ASP A 57 11.34 23.23 -6.58
CA ASP A 57 11.61 21.89 -7.16
C ASP A 57 10.58 20.81 -6.76
N ALA A 58 9.39 21.21 -6.28
CA ALA A 58 8.31 20.31 -5.89
C ALA A 58 7.91 19.32 -7.01
N PRO A 59 7.70 19.73 -8.28
CA PRO A 59 7.29 18.79 -9.32
C PRO A 59 8.36 17.74 -9.59
N GLU A 60 9.65 18.11 -9.61
CA GLU A 60 10.75 17.19 -9.84
C GLU A 60 10.87 16.14 -8.73
N LYS A 61 10.76 16.57 -7.46
CA LYS A 61 10.77 15.66 -6.31
C LYS A 61 9.58 14.71 -6.33
N THR A 62 8.39 15.19 -6.70
CA THR A 62 7.21 14.32 -6.84
C THR A 62 7.38 13.31 -7.98
N ALA A 63 7.94 13.71 -9.12
CA ALA A 63 8.21 12.81 -10.23
C ALA A 63 9.23 11.73 -9.84
N THR A 64 10.29 12.11 -9.13
CA THR A 64 11.31 11.18 -8.61
C THR A 64 10.71 10.19 -7.63
N PHE A 65 9.85 10.67 -6.72
CA PHE A 65 9.13 9.81 -5.77
C PHE A 65 8.20 8.82 -6.48
N VAL A 66 7.40 9.28 -7.44
CA VAL A 66 6.51 8.40 -8.22
C VAL A 66 7.31 7.35 -8.99
N LYS A 67 8.44 7.75 -9.60
CA LYS A 67 9.34 6.81 -10.29
C LYS A 67 9.91 5.77 -9.33
N HIS A 68 10.32 6.19 -8.14
CA HIS A 68 10.81 5.27 -7.10
C HIS A 68 9.72 4.30 -6.66
N CYS A 69 8.51 4.77 -6.36
CA CYS A 69 7.37 3.92 -6.03
C CYS A 69 7.08 2.90 -7.14
N HIS A 70 7.15 3.32 -8.40
CA HIS A 70 6.96 2.42 -9.53
C HIS A 70 8.06 1.33 -9.60
N GLN A 71 9.33 1.69 -9.38
CA GLN A 71 10.42 0.71 -9.33
C GLN A 71 10.23 -0.31 -8.20
N VAL A 72 9.85 0.15 -7.01
CA VAL A 72 9.57 -0.73 -5.87
C VAL A 72 8.36 -1.63 -6.16
N ALA A 73 7.31 -1.10 -6.76
CA ALA A 73 6.13 -1.89 -7.15
C ALA A 73 6.51 -3.00 -8.14
N MET A 74 7.38 -2.72 -9.11
CA MET A 74 7.86 -3.72 -10.07
C MET A 74 8.69 -4.82 -9.40
N GLN A 75 9.49 -4.48 -8.39
CA GLN A 75 10.27 -5.46 -7.62
C GLN A 75 9.38 -6.35 -6.74
N LEU A 76 8.34 -5.78 -6.13
CA LEU A 76 7.38 -6.52 -5.31
C LEU A 76 6.45 -7.41 -6.15
N SER A 77 6.26 -7.12 -7.43
CA SER A 77 5.39 -7.86 -8.36
C SER A 77 6.03 -9.16 -8.91
N ASN A 78 6.94 -9.79 -8.17
CA ASN A 78 7.56 -11.05 -8.56
C ASN A 78 6.76 -12.24 -7.98
N PRO A 79 6.19 -13.14 -8.81
CA PRO A 79 5.49 -14.32 -8.30
C PRO A 79 6.44 -15.18 -7.46
N LYS A 80 5.99 -15.60 -6.26
CA LYS A 80 6.84 -16.36 -5.34
C LYS A 80 7.02 -17.84 -5.72
N VAL A 81 6.06 -18.42 -6.45
CA VAL A 81 6.08 -19.83 -6.86
C VAL A 81 6.79 -20.03 -8.20
N VAL A 82 6.66 -19.06 -9.11
CA VAL A 82 7.32 -19.05 -10.41
C VAL A 82 8.15 -17.78 -10.50
N ARG A 83 9.47 -17.93 -10.49
CA ARG A 83 10.38 -16.78 -10.51
C ARG A 83 10.95 -16.60 -11.90
N TRP A 84 11.03 -15.35 -12.34
CA TRP A 84 11.84 -14.99 -13.50
C TRP A 84 13.24 -14.60 -13.01
N GLU A 85 14.25 -15.30 -13.51
CA GLU A 85 15.65 -15.04 -13.21
C GLU A 85 16.40 -14.68 -14.50
N ASN A 86 17.33 -13.73 -14.43
CA ASN A 86 18.18 -13.42 -15.56
C ASN A 86 19.49 -14.20 -15.40
N ASP A 87 19.62 -15.30 -16.13
CA ASP A 87 20.84 -16.07 -16.24
C ASP A 87 21.83 -15.34 -17.18
N ARG A 88 23.11 -15.33 -16.81
CA ARG A 88 24.20 -14.74 -17.60
C ARG A 88 24.36 -15.42 -18.96
N ILE A 89 24.02 -16.70 -19.07
CA ILE A 89 24.23 -17.50 -20.30
C ILE A 89 22.92 -17.65 -21.07
N LYS A 90 21.82 -17.98 -20.39
CA LYS A 90 20.54 -18.33 -21.01
C LYS A 90 19.55 -17.17 -21.12
N GLY A 91 19.89 -15.98 -20.63
CA GLY A 91 18.98 -14.83 -20.62
C GLY A 91 17.88 -14.98 -19.57
N ARG A 92 16.68 -14.47 -19.83
CA ARG A 92 15.55 -14.55 -18.88
C ARG A 92 15.02 -15.99 -18.83
N VAL A 93 15.34 -16.71 -17.75
CA VAL A 93 14.89 -18.08 -17.48
C VAL A 93 13.70 -18.06 -16.52
N LYS A 94 12.70 -18.90 -16.80
CA LYS A 94 11.56 -19.15 -15.93
C LYS A 94 11.90 -20.30 -14.98
N MET A 95 12.02 -20.01 -13.68
CA MET A 95 12.21 -21.00 -12.63
C MET A 95 10.84 -21.44 -12.12
N ASP A 96 10.31 -22.55 -12.65
CA ASP A 96 9.00 -23.12 -12.31
C ASP A 96 9.08 -24.51 -11.65
N ASP A 97 10.26 -24.89 -11.16
CA ASP A 97 10.53 -26.21 -10.57
C ASP A 97 9.59 -26.57 -9.40
N TYR A 98 9.30 -25.61 -8.51
CA TYR A 98 8.38 -25.83 -7.39
C TYR A 98 6.97 -26.17 -7.88
N LEU A 99 6.47 -25.43 -8.88
CA LEU A 99 5.15 -25.69 -9.46
C LEU A 99 5.11 -27.08 -10.10
N ARG A 100 6.11 -27.42 -10.91
CA ARG A 100 6.21 -28.74 -11.56
C ARG A 100 6.32 -29.87 -10.55
N GLY A 101 7.04 -29.65 -9.45
CA GLY A 101 7.12 -30.61 -8.34
C GLY A 101 5.76 -30.87 -7.71
N TYR A 102 4.99 -29.82 -7.43
CA TYR A 102 3.63 -29.95 -6.89
C TYR A 102 2.67 -30.66 -7.87
N GLU A 103 2.73 -30.31 -9.15
CA GLU A 103 1.94 -30.99 -10.18
C GLU A 103 2.30 -32.47 -10.35
N TRP A 104 3.60 -32.81 -10.20
CA TRP A 104 4.05 -34.19 -10.25
C TRP A 104 3.49 -34.99 -9.07
N ILE A 105 3.53 -34.42 -7.86
CA ILE A 105 2.96 -35.06 -6.67
C ILE A 105 1.46 -35.32 -6.88
N ASP A 106 0.70 -34.36 -7.41
CA ASP A 106 -0.73 -34.56 -7.63
C ASP A 106 -1.04 -35.68 -8.64
N LYS A 107 -0.24 -35.81 -9.70
CA LYS A 107 -0.46 -36.80 -10.76
C LYS A 107 0.04 -38.20 -10.41
N ASN A 108 1.09 -38.33 -9.60
CA ASN A 108 1.83 -39.59 -9.42
C ASN A 108 1.69 -40.21 -8.04
N THR A 109 0.99 -39.58 -7.10
CA THR A 109 0.77 -40.14 -5.75
C THR A 109 -0.71 -40.47 -5.51
N PRO A 110 -1.02 -41.46 -4.66
CA PRO A 110 -2.40 -41.71 -4.19
C PRO A 110 -3.02 -40.47 -3.53
N LYS A 111 -4.35 -40.33 -3.57
CA LYS A 111 -5.05 -39.15 -3.02
C LYS A 111 -5.02 -39.07 -1.49
N ASP A 112 -4.81 -40.20 -0.82
CA ASP A 112 -4.64 -40.33 0.62
C ASP A 112 -3.17 -40.20 1.08
N ALA A 113 -2.24 -40.00 0.13
CA ALA A 113 -0.84 -39.81 0.45
C ALA A 113 -0.62 -38.56 1.32
N ARG A 114 0.18 -38.72 2.37
CA ARG A 114 0.58 -37.65 3.29
C ARG A 114 1.97 -37.16 2.95
N VAL A 115 2.15 -35.86 2.81
CA VAL A 115 3.42 -35.24 2.46
C VAL A 115 3.92 -34.42 3.64
N ILE A 116 5.11 -34.75 4.14
CA ILE A 116 5.81 -33.96 5.15
C ILE A 116 6.77 -32.99 4.48
N ALA A 117 6.68 -31.73 4.85
CA ALA A 117 7.57 -30.67 4.42
C ALA A 117 7.72 -29.67 5.56
N TRP A 118 8.65 -28.73 5.42
CA TRP A 118 8.75 -27.60 6.33
C TRP A 118 7.48 -26.73 6.27
N TRP A 119 7.14 -26.08 7.39
CA TRP A 119 5.85 -25.39 7.58
C TRP A 119 5.57 -24.30 6.52
N ASP A 120 6.61 -23.63 6.00
CA ASP A 120 6.51 -22.62 4.93
C ASP A 120 5.87 -23.15 3.63
N TYR A 121 5.97 -24.47 3.38
CA TYR A 121 5.48 -25.10 2.15
C TYR A 121 4.13 -25.80 2.31
N GLY A 122 3.64 -25.98 3.55
CA GLY A 122 2.44 -26.76 3.82
C GLY A 122 1.20 -26.25 3.06
N TYR A 123 1.02 -24.93 3.00
CA TYR A 123 -0.07 -24.30 2.25
C TYR A 123 0.04 -24.54 0.73
N GLN A 124 1.25 -24.48 0.18
CA GLN A 124 1.46 -24.66 -1.26
C GLN A 124 1.21 -26.11 -1.68
N ILE A 125 1.64 -27.08 -0.86
CA ILE A 125 1.41 -28.50 -1.12
C ILE A 125 -0.09 -28.84 -1.00
N ALA A 126 -0.76 -28.36 0.03
CA ALA A 126 -2.20 -28.59 0.20
C ALA A 126 -3.02 -27.95 -0.94
N GLY A 127 -2.67 -26.73 -1.35
CA GLY A 127 -3.41 -26.00 -2.39
C GLY A 127 -3.10 -26.45 -3.82
N ILE A 128 -1.83 -26.64 -4.16
CA ILE A 128 -1.38 -26.92 -5.54
C ILE A 128 -1.26 -28.43 -5.80
N ALA A 129 -0.61 -29.16 -4.90
CA ALA A 129 -0.44 -30.62 -5.04
C ALA A 129 -1.66 -31.42 -4.56
N ASN A 130 -2.64 -30.76 -3.90
CA ASN A 130 -3.86 -31.37 -3.39
C ASN A 130 -3.59 -32.64 -2.55
N ARG A 131 -2.67 -32.53 -1.58
CA ARG A 131 -2.31 -33.61 -0.65
C ARG A 131 -2.39 -33.17 0.80
N THR A 132 -2.63 -34.13 1.67
CA THR A 132 -2.64 -33.89 3.12
C THR A 132 -1.23 -33.59 3.59
N THR A 133 -1.03 -32.45 4.26
CA THR A 133 0.25 -32.06 4.84
C THR A 133 0.24 -32.25 6.36
N LEU A 134 1.38 -32.66 6.92
CA LEU A 134 1.52 -32.89 8.38
C LEU A 134 1.96 -31.64 9.15
N ALA A 135 2.54 -30.66 8.46
CA ALA A 135 2.91 -29.37 9.01
C ALA A 135 2.39 -28.30 8.05
N ASP A 136 1.42 -27.51 8.50
CA ASP A 136 0.95 -26.33 7.78
C ASP A 136 1.47 -25.05 8.45
N GLY A 137 1.40 -23.93 7.74
CA GLY A 137 1.92 -22.65 8.23
C GLY A 137 1.08 -22.03 9.35
N ASN A 138 -0.01 -22.68 9.76
CA ASN A 138 -0.71 -22.31 10.97
C ASN A 138 0.02 -22.99 12.12
N THR A 139 0.86 -22.23 12.82
CA THR A 139 1.64 -22.67 13.99
C THR A 139 0.79 -23.13 15.20
N CYS A 140 -0.51 -23.38 15.01
CA CYS A 140 -1.32 -24.14 15.94
C CYS A 140 -1.26 -25.63 15.59
N SER A 141 -0.21 -26.28 16.08
CA SER A 141 -0.28 -27.69 16.43
C SER A 141 -1.52 -27.94 17.31
N GLN A 142 -2.49 -28.71 16.82
CA GLN A 142 -3.34 -29.49 17.72
C GLN A 142 -2.58 -30.73 18.17
#